data_AF-A0A939ZMX5-F1
#
_entry.id   AF-A0A939ZMX5-F1
#
_cell.length_a   1.000
_cell.length_b   1.000
_cell.length_c   1.000
_cell.angle_alpha   90.00
_cell.angle_beta   90.00
_cell.angle_gamma   90.00
#
_symmetry.space_group_name_H-M   'P 1'
#
loop_
_entity.id
_entity.type
_entity.pdbx_description
1 polymer ?
#
loop_
_entity_poly.entity_id
_entity_poly.type
_entity_poly.pdbx_seq_one_letter_code
_entity_poly.pdbx_strand_id
1 'polypeptide(L)'
;LMKIYYESVGRNALLLLNVPPDTSGRIPAADSLRLMEWRARLDSEFAVDLCRDARFRAPCRPGFPARRLGDGDFDTYWSAPAGLLTPCVEIEFPSERRFDRVVLQEYIPLGQRVCAFAVDAFCADGWQEIASGTTIGYKRILLTTPTSARKLRIRITSSLASPVLSGVGIYQSNEIQ
;
A
#
# COMPACT_ATOMS: atom_id res chain seq x y z
N LEU A 1 -8.76 9.57 -14.40
CA LEU A 1 -7.69 8.54 -14.45
C LEU A 1 -7.25 8.10 -13.05
N MET A 2 -6.83 8.99 -12.14
CA MET A 2 -6.43 8.61 -10.77
C MET A 2 -7.48 7.81 -9.99
N LYS A 3 -8.76 8.22 -10.03
CA LYS A 3 -9.85 7.47 -9.39
C LYS A 3 -9.90 6.01 -9.88
N ILE A 4 -9.92 5.81 -11.21
CA ILE A 4 -9.96 4.48 -11.83
C ILE A 4 -8.71 3.67 -11.44
N TYR A 5 -7.53 4.29 -11.40
CA TYR A 5 -6.30 3.63 -10.93
C TYR A 5 -6.45 3.09 -9.50
N TYR A 6 -6.94 3.91 -8.57
CA TYR A 6 -7.17 3.50 -7.18
C TYR A 6 -8.27 2.46 -7.03
N GLU A 7 -9.27 2.48 -7.91
CA GLU A 7 -10.38 1.52 -7.90
C GLU A 7 -10.06 0.23 -8.68
N SER A 8 -8.92 0.16 -9.39
CA SER A 8 -8.44 -1.03 -10.12
C SER A 8 -7.10 -1.53 -9.57
N VAL A 9 -5.98 -0.92 -9.99
CA VAL A 9 -4.61 -1.23 -9.51
C VAL A 9 -4.52 -1.13 -7.99
N GLY A 10 -5.17 -0.13 -7.39
CA GLY A 10 -5.26 0.00 -5.94
C GLY A 10 -6.09 -1.08 -5.23
N ARG A 11 -6.76 -1.96 -5.98
CA ARG A 11 -7.65 -3.02 -5.47
C ARG A 11 -7.32 -4.39 -6.06
N ASN A 12 -6.03 -4.70 -6.25
CA ASN A 12 -5.58 -6.00 -6.73
C ASN A 12 -6.09 -6.38 -8.13
N ALA A 13 -6.17 -5.42 -9.06
CA ALA A 13 -6.55 -5.65 -10.45
C ALA A 13 -5.58 -4.97 -11.43
N LEU A 14 -5.57 -5.44 -12.68
CA LEU A 14 -4.91 -4.72 -13.78
C LEU A 14 -5.85 -3.63 -14.33
N LEU A 15 -5.27 -2.51 -14.75
CA LEU A 15 -5.98 -1.47 -15.48
C LEU A 15 -5.63 -1.56 -16.97
N LEU A 16 -6.56 -2.09 -17.76
CA LEU A 16 -6.48 -2.07 -19.21
C LEU A 16 -7.26 -0.85 -19.73
N LEU A 17 -6.54 0.21 -20.11
CA LEU A 17 -7.13 1.48 -20.56
C LEU A 17 -7.08 1.57 -22.09
N ASN A 18 -8.24 1.71 -22.72
CA ASN A 18 -8.33 1.95 -24.16
C ASN A 18 -8.00 3.41 -24.51
N VAL A 19 -7.21 3.61 -25.57
CA VAL A 19 -6.83 4.93 -26.10
C VAL A 19 -6.98 4.86 -27.63
N PRO A 20 -8.15 5.22 -28.18
CA PRO A 20 -8.43 5.00 -29.59
C PRO A 20 -7.72 6.05 -30.47
N PRO A 21 -7.16 5.64 -31.63
CA PRO A 21 -6.74 6.60 -32.64
C PRO A 21 -7.96 7.30 -33.28
N ASP A 22 -7.77 8.52 -33.75
CA ASP A 22 -8.76 9.23 -34.56
C ASP A 22 -8.73 8.79 -36.04
N THR A 23 -9.51 9.46 -36.89
CA THR A 23 -9.59 9.17 -38.34
C THR A 23 -8.29 9.43 -39.10
N SER A 24 -7.31 10.13 -38.49
CA SER A 24 -5.96 10.30 -39.03
C SER A 24 -5.02 9.12 -38.67
N GLY A 25 -5.50 8.17 -37.86
CA GLY A 25 -4.71 7.06 -37.35
C GLY A 25 -3.76 7.45 -36.22
N ARG A 26 -3.97 8.60 -35.58
CA ARG A 26 -3.12 9.11 -34.49
C ARG A 26 -3.89 9.18 -33.18
N ILE A 27 -3.18 9.08 -32.06
CA ILE A 27 -3.76 9.37 -30.75
C ILE A 27 -4.02 10.88 -30.68
N PRO A 28 -5.23 11.33 -30.31
CA PRO A 28 -5.52 12.75 -30.13
C PRO A 28 -4.54 13.41 -29.15
N ALA A 29 -4.10 14.63 -29.45
CA ALA A 29 -3.13 15.35 -28.63
C ALA A 29 -3.62 15.56 -27.18
N ALA A 30 -4.94 15.79 -27.00
CA ALA A 30 -5.56 15.91 -25.69
C ALA A 30 -5.41 14.62 -24.86
N ASP A 31 -5.63 13.46 -25.47
CA ASP A 31 -5.53 12.16 -24.79
C ASP A 31 -4.08 11.87 -24.40
N SER A 32 -3.14 12.10 -25.33
CA SER A 32 -1.71 11.96 -25.05
C SER A 32 -1.27 12.85 -23.89
N LEU A 33 -1.67 14.13 -23.87
CA LEU A 33 -1.37 15.06 -22.79
C LEU A 33 -1.91 14.57 -21.45
N ARG A 34 -3.18 14.13 -21.40
CA ARG A 34 -3.80 13.60 -20.17
C ARG A 34 -3.08 12.35 -19.64
N LEU A 35 -2.58 11.48 -20.52
CA LEU A 35 -1.79 10.32 -20.12
C LEU A 35 -0.44 10.72 -19.53
N MET A 36 0.24 11.70 -20.12
CA MET A 36 1.51 12.21 -19.60
C MET A 36 1.35 12.88 -18.23
N GLU A 37 0.32 13.70 -18.06
CA GLU A 37 0.00 14.31 -16.76
C GLU A 37 -0.37 13.26 -15.71
N TRP A 38 -1.12 12.24 -16.11
CA TRP A 38 -1.46 11.14 -15.21
C TRP A 38 -0.20 10.37 -14.78
N ARG A 39 0.74 10.11 -15.69
CA ARG A 39 2.02 9.49 -15.34
C ARG A 39 2.82 10.36 -14.38
N ALA A 40 2.98 11.65 -14.69
CA ALA A 40 3.70 12.58 -13.83
C ALA A 40 3.09 12.65 -12.42
N ARG A 41 1.76 12.58 -12.32
CA ARG A 41 1.07 12.53 -11.03
C ARG A 41 1.34 11.22 -10.27
N LEU A 42 1.31 10.07 -10.94
CA LEU A 42 1.67 8.80 -10.30
C LEU A 42 3.13 8.81 -9.81
N ASP A 43 4.06 9.32 -10.63
CA ASP A 43 5.46 9.47 -10.24
C ASP A 43 5.60 10.33 -9.00
N SER A 44 4.92 11.48 -8.97
CA SER A 44 4.96 12.39 -7.83
C SER A 44 4.33 11.80 -6.57
N GLU A 45 3.20 11.09 -6.67
CA GLU A 45 2.48 10.57 -5.50
C GLU A 45 3.18 9.36 -4.85
N PHE A 46 4.03 8.64 -5.58
CA PHE A 46 4.76 7.47 -5.08
C PHE A 46 6.29 7.65 -5.07
N ALA A 47 6.79 8.88 -5.25
CA ALA A 47 8.22 9.18 -5.35
C ALA A 47 9.01 8.85 -4.07
N VAL A 48 8.40 9.08 -2.91
CA VAL A 48 9.08 8.97 -1.61
C VAL A 48 8.31 8.02 -0.71
N ASP A 49 8.87 6.83 -0.53
CA ASP A 49 8.38 5.90 0.48
C ASP A 49 8.89 6.28 1.87
N LEU A 50 7.97 6.63 2.76
CA LEU A 50 8.26 7.02 4.14
C LEU A 50 8.68 5.83 5.02
N CYS A 51 8.57 4.59 4.52
CA CYS A 51 9.00 3.38 5.24
C CYS A 51 10.51 3.14 5.25
N ARG A 52 11.30 3.82 4.41
CA ARG A 52 12.74 3.54 4.23
C ARG A 52 13.56 3.52 5.53
N ASP A 53 13.27 4.44 6.45
CA ASP A 53 13.93 4.54 7.75
C ASP A 53 13.04 4.10 8.92
N ALA A 54 11.89 3.49 8.62
CA ALA A 54 10.93 3.05 9.62
C ALA A 54 11.36 1.72 10.26
N ARG A 55 11.05 1.57 11.54
CA ARG A 55 11.25 0.33 12.28
C ARG A 55 9.96 -0.49 12.25
N PHE A 56 10.06 -1.72 11.76
CA PHE A 56 8.95 -2.67 11.74
C PHE A 56 9.05 -3.67 12.90
N ARG A 57 7.92 -3.93 13.56
CA ARG A 57 7.79 -4.93 14.63
C ARG A 57 6.55 -5.77 14.40
N ALA A 58 6.73 -7.09 14.33
CA ALA A 58 5.64 -8.05 14.26
C ALA A 58 6.15 -9.41 14.76
N PRO A 59 5.28 -10.28 15.30
CA PRO A 59 5.59 -11.69 15.42
C PRO A 59 6.01 -12.23 14.05
N CYS A 60 7.08 -13.02 14.00
CA CYS A 60 7.59 -13.54 12.73
C CYS A 60 8.05 -14.99 12.85
N ARG A 61 7.93 -15.72 11.75
CA ARG A 61 8.62 -16.99 11.58
C ARG A 61 10.13 -16.74 11.50
N PRO A 62 10.99 -17.57 12.14
CA PRO A 62 12.44 -17.47 12.00
C PRO A 62 12.87 -17.40 10.53
N GLY A 63 13.74 -16.45 10.20
CA GLY A 63 14.21 -16.21 8.82
C GLY A 63 13.32 -15.29 7.97
N PHE A 64 12.14 -14.87 8.46
CA PHE A 64 11.19 -13.99 7.74
C PHE A 64 10.79 -12.76 8.57
N PRO A 65 11.76 -11.88 8.92
CA PRO A 65 11.58 -10.79 9.88
C PRO A 65 10.74 -9.63 9.31
N ALA A 66 10.10 -8.87 10.21
CA ALA A 66 9.23 -7.75 9.84
C ALA A 66 9.93 -6.62 9.07
N ARG A 67 11.25 -6.44 9.23
CA ARG A 67 12.03 -5.40 8.51
C ARG A 67 11.96 -5.50 6.99
N ARG A 68 11.66 -6.69 6.44
CA ARG A 68 11.52 -6.91 5.00
C ARG A 68 10.33 -6.16 4.40
N LEU A 69 9.34 -5.83 5.22
CA LEU A 69 8.17 -5.08 4.76
C LEU A 69 8.50 -3.69 4.22
N GLY A 70 9.62 -3.09 4.63
CA GLY A 70 10.01 -1.74 4.20
C GLY A 70 11.28 -1.70 3.34
N ASP A 71 11.78 -2.84 2.86
CA ASP A 71 13.03 -2.87 2.07
C ASP A 71 12.85 -2.60 0.58
N GLY A 72 11.59 -2.59 0.10
CA GLY A 72 11.24 -2.29 -1.28
C GLY A 72 11.53 -3.44 -2.25
N ASP A 73 11.85 -4.63 -1.76
CA ASP A 73 12.10 -5.82 -2.58
C ASP A 73 10.92 -6.80 -2.50
N PHE A 74 10.23 -6.97 -3.63
CA PHE A 74 9.08 -7.85 -3.74
C PHE A 74 9.41 -9.33 -3.48
N ASP A 75 10.64 -9.76 -3.77
CA ASP A 75 11.07 -11.16 -3.63
C ASP A 75 11.48 -11.49 -2.18
N THR A 76 11.57 -10.48 -1.31
CA THR A 76 11.65 -10.70 0.13
C THR A 76 10.29 -10.52 0.78
N TYR A 77 10.09 -11.19 1.91
CA TYR A 77 8.82 -11.12 2.63
C TYR A 77 8.98 -11.37 4.13
N TRP A 78 8.04 -10.78 4.86
CA TRP A 78 7.72 -11.17 6.22
C TRP A 78 6.67 -12.28 6.21
N SER A 79 6.78 -13.20 7.16
CA SER A 79 5.78 -14.25 7.40
C SER A 79 5.40 -14.24 8.86
N ALA A 80 4.09 -14.23 9.12
CA ALA A 80 3.57 -14.51 10.45
C ALA A 80 4.02 -15.92 10.91
N PRO A 81 4.12 -16.17 12.23
CA PRO A 81 4.28 -17.51 12.78
C PRO A 81 3.22 -18.47 12.26
N ALA A 82 3.56 -19.76 12.17
CA ALA A 82 2.62 -20.79 11.74
C ALA A 82 1.39 -20.81 12.67
N GLY A 83 0.19 -20.82 12.08
CA GLY A 83 -1.08 -20.79 12.80
C GLY A 83 -1.53 -19.40 13.30
N LEU A 84 -0.67 -18.37 13.25
CA LEU A 84 -1.08 -17.01 13.61
C LEU A 84 -1.82 -16.34 12.45
N LEU A 85 -3.15 -16.28 12.55
CA LEU A 85 -4.04 -15.78 11.48
C LEU A 85 -4.32 -14.27 11.54
N THR A 86 -4.21 -13.66 12.72
CA THR A 86 -4.54 -12.24 12.94
C THR A 86 -3.37 -11.45 13.56
N PRO A 87 -2.18 -11.46 12.92
CA PRO A 87 -1.03 -10.70 13.40
C PRO A 87 -1.25 -9.19 13.31
N CYS A 88 -0.49 -8.46 14.13
CA CYS A 88 -0.33 -7.01 14.05
C CYS A 88 1.10 -6.69 13.60
N VAL A 89 1.24 -5.79 12.64
CA VAL A 89 2.51 -5.19 12.23
C VAL A 89 2.54 -3.75 12.70
N GLU A 90 3.46 -3.41 13.59
CA GLU A 90 3.71 -2.02 14.00
C GLU A 90 4.86 -1.43 13.20
N ILE A 91 4.69 -0.16 12.84
CA ILE A 91 5.63 0.65 12.09
C ILE A 91 5.91 1.90 12.91
N GLU A 92 7.17 2.15 13.22
CA GLU A 92 7.60 3.35 13.93
C GLU A 92 8.57 4.17 13.08
N PHE A 93 8.18 5.41 12.78
CA PHE A 93 9.02 6.37 12.08
C PHE A 93 10.02 7.03 13.05
N PRO A 94 11.18 7.49 12.56
CA PRO A 94 12.17 8.20 13.39
C PRO A 94 11.64 9.53 13.94
N SER A 95 10.74 10.18 13.19
CA SER A 95 10.02 11.41 13.55
C SER A 95 8.58 11.31 13.08
N GLU A 96 7.73 12.25 13.49
CA GLU A 96 6.38 12.35 12.93
C GLU A 96 6.44 12.50 11.40
N ARG A 97 5.53 11.79 10.72
CA ARG A 97 5.36 11.85 9.27
C ARG A 97 3.89 12.13 8.95
N ARG A 98 3.65 13.03 7.99
CA ARG A 98 2.33 13.23 7.37
C ARG A 98 2.22 12.31 6.16
N PHE A 99 1.10 11.62 6.03
CA PHE A 99 0.84 10.70 4.93
C PHE A 99 -0.67 10.62 4.65
N ASP A 100 -1.03 10.10 3.48
CA ASP A 100 -2.43 9.93 3.06
C ASP A 100 -2.66 8.65 2.23
N ARG A 101 -1.61 7.85 2.06
CA ARG A 101 -1.62 6.61 1.28
C ARG A 101 -0.88 5.51 2.01
N VAL A 102 -1.52 4.35 2.07
CA VAL A 102 -0.92 3.12 2.60
C VAL A 102 -1.01 2.04 1.52
N VAL A 103 0.15 1.52 1.12
CA VAL A 103 0.27 0.45 0.14
C VAL A 103 0.61 -0.84 0.87
N LEU A 104 -0.16 -1.89 0.63
CA LEU A 104 0.05 -3.23 1.19
C LEU A 104 0.20 -4.24 0.04
N GLN A 105 1.12 -5.19 0.20
CA GLN A 105 1.34 -6.25 -0.78
C GLN A 105 1.51 -7.60 -0.10
N GLU A 106 0.73 -8.60 -0.53
CA GLU A 106 0.99 -10.00 -0.20
C GLU A 106 2.10 -10.55 -1.10
N TYR A 107 2.87 -11.50 -0.57
CA TYR A 107 3.77 -12.29 -1.40
C TYR A 107 2.96 -13.37 -2.13
N ILE A 108 2.26 -12.95 -3.18
CA ILE A 108 1.31 -13.78 -3.94
C ILE A 108 1.89 -15.05 -4.56
N PRO A 109 3.22 -15.25 -4.79
CA PRO A 109 3.73 -16.55 -5.20
C PRO A 109 3.40 -17.67 -4.20
N LEU A 110 3.13 -17.34 -2.94
CA LEU A 110 2.67 -18.28 -1.89
C LEU A 110 1.16 -18.25 -1.63
N GLY A 111 0.40 -17.67 -2.57
CA GLY A 111 -1.05 -17.54 -2.52
C GLY A 111 -1.53 -16.30 -1.76
N GLN A 112 -2.74 -15.86 -2.10
CA GLN A 112 -3.47 -14.80 -1.40
C GLN A 112 -4.15 -15.36 -0.14
N ARG A 113 -4.00 -14.69 1.00
CA ARG A 113 -4.41 -15.21 2.32
C ARG A 113 -5.25 -14.22 3.11
N VAL A 114 -4.97 -12.92 3.05
CA VAL A 114 -5.65 -11.91 3.87
C VAL A 114 -7.08 -11.68 3.36
N CYS A 115 -8.05 -11.78 4.28
CA CYS A 115 -9.48 -11.58 4.02
C CYS A 115 -10.03 -10.28 4.60
N ALA A 116 -9.43 -9.80 5.69
CA ALA A 116 -9.73 -8.49 6.25
C ALA A 116 -8.54 -7.92 7.02
N PHE A 117 -8.39 -6.61 6.98
CA PHE A 117 -7.38 -5.88 7.73
C PHE A 117 -7.86 -4.45 8.05
N ALA A 118 -7.16 -3.82 8.99
CA ALA A 118 -7.32 -2.42 9.33
C ALA A 118 -5.97 -1.75 9.54
N VAL A 119 -5.93 -0.44 9.35
CA VAL A 119 -4.76 0.41 9.55
C VAL A 119 -5.13 1.46 10.58
N ASP A 120 -4.31 1.55 11.62
CA ASP A 120 -4.49 2.54 12.68
C ASP A 120 -3.27 3.44 12.79
N ALA A 121 -3.49 4.72 13.07
CA ALA A 121 -2.46 5.67 13.45
C ALA A 121 -2.45 5.88 14.96
N PHE A 122 -1.28 6.09 15.55
CA PHE A 122 -1.17 6.47 16.95
C PHE A 122 -1.21 8.00 17.09
N CYS A 123 -2.33 8.50 17.61
CA CYS A 123 -2.60 9.91 17.87
C CYS A 123 -2.53 10.21 19.38
N ALA A 124 -2.85 11.44 19.79
CA ALA A 124 -2.85 11.86 21.20
C ALA A 124 -3.73 10.96 22.09
N ASP A 125 -4.90 10.55 21.57
CA ASP A 125 -5.86 9.68 22.26
C ASP A 125 -5.54 8.17 22.10
N GLY A 126 -4.35 7.84 21.59
CA GLY A 126 -3.94 6.47 21.33
C GLY A 126 -4.22 6.01 19.90
N TRP A 127 -4.45 4.70 19.72
CA TRP A 127 -4.66 4.09 18.40
C TRP A 127 -6.03 4.43 17.84
N GLN A 128 -6.06 5.03 16.65
CA GLN A 128 -7.26 5.40 15.90
C GLN A 128 -7.26 4.71 14.54
N GLU A 129 -8.34 4.01 14.18
CA GLU A 129 -8.49 3.41 12.86
C GLU A 129 -8.65 4.51 11.79
N ILE A 130 -7.79 4.49 10.78
CA ILE A 130 -7.76 5.48 9.69
C ILE A 130 -8.17 4.88 8.34
N ALA A 131 -8.13 3.56 8.21
CA ALA A 131 -8.58 2.83 7.04
C ALA A 131 -8.79 1.34 7.35
N SER A 132 -9.64 0.70 6.55
CA SER A 132 -9.81 -0.76 6.58
C SER A 132 -10.12 -1.32 5.19
N GLY A 133 -10.01 -2.63 5.07
CA GLY A 133 -10.25 -3.31 3.81
C GLY A 133 -10.42 -4.82 4.00
N THR A 134 -10.80 -5.48 2.92
CA THR A 134 -10.94 -6.94 2.88
C THR A 134 -9.63 -7.57 2.41
N THR A 135 -9.48 -7.76 1.10
CA THR A 135 -8.33 -8.41 0.49
C THR A 135 -7.17 -7.45 0.22
N ILE A 136 -5.94 -7.97 0.31
CA ILE A 136 -4.73 -7.25 -0.11
C ILE A 136 -4.32 -7.69 -1.51
N GLY A 137 -4.00 -8.98 -1.69
CA GLY A 137 -3.51 -9.54 -2.95
C GLY A 137 -2.16 -8.95 -3.38
N TYR A 138 -1.94 -8.81 -4.68
CA TYR A 138 -0.70 -8.30 -5.24
C TYR A 138 -0.40 -6.87 -4.78
N LYS A 139 -1.43 -6.02 -4.75
CA LYS A 139 -1.32 -4.63 -4.34
C LYS A 139 -2.66 -4.07 -3.90
N ARG A 140 -2.66 -3.47 -2.71
CA ARG A 140 -3.76 -2.69 -2.15
C ARG A 140 -3.26 -1.29 -1.85
N ILE A 141 -3.94 -0.27 -2.35
CA ILE A 141 -3.65 1.14 -2.04
C ILE A 141 -4.86 1.71 -1.31
N LEU A 142 -4.66 2.08 -0.05
CA LEU A 142 -5.67 2.74 0.78
C LEU A 142 -5.41 4.23 0.72
N LEU A 143 -6.46 4.99 0.38
CA LEU A 143 -6.47 6.42 0.56
C LEU A 143 -7.02 6.71 1.96
N THR A 144 -6.30 7.50 2.74
CA THR A 144 -6.71 7.93 4.08
C THR A 144 -6.96 9.44 4.07
N THR A 145 -7.62 9.95 5.10
CA THR A 145 -7.49 11.37 5.40
C THR A 145 -6.01 11.66 5.71
N PRO A 146 -5.47 12.83 5.28
CA PRO A 146 -4.09 13.18 5.62
C PRO A 146 -3.89 13.12 7.13
N THR A 147 -2.99 12.25 7.56
CA THR A 147 -2.76 11.92 8.96
C THR A 147 -1.30 12.14 9.30
N SER A 148 -1.03 12.78 10.44
CA SER A 148 0.31 12.90 11.02
C SER A 148 0.45 11.92 12.16
N ALA A 149 1.45 11.03 12.09
CA ALA A 149 1.74 10.11 13.17
C ALA A 149 3.22 9.68 13.15
N ARG A 150 3.74 9.33 14.33
CA ARG A 150 5.03 8.65 14.47
C ARG A 150 4.90 7.12 14.39
N LYS A 151 3.72 6.58 14.74
CA LYS A 151 3.47 5.13 14.73
C LYS A 151 2.21 4.80 13.94
N LEU A 152 2.31 3.71 13.18
CA LEU A 152 1.20 3.07 12.49
C LEU A 152 1.15 1.61 12.92
N ARG A 153 -0.03 1.00 12.84
CA ARG A 153 -0.15 -0.45 12.90
C ARG A 153 -1.11 -0.97 11.85
N ILE A 154 -0.75 -2.09 11.25
CA ILE A 154 -1.59 -2.85 10.33
C ILE A 154 -2.05 -4.08 11.09
N ARG A 155 -3.35 -4.16 11.36
CA ARG A 155 -4.00 -5.31 11.98
C ARG A 155 -4.58 -6.20 10.90
N ILE A 156 -4.09 -7.42 10.78
CA ILE A 156 -4.81 -8.45 10.03
C ILE A 156 -5.94 -8.95 10.92
N THR A 157 -7.19 -8.80 10.48
CA THR A 157 -8.38 -9.15 11.27
C THR A 157 -9.04 -10.44 10.80
N SER A 158 -8.73 -10.90 9.58
CA SER A 158 -9.13 -12.21 9.08
C SER A 158 -8.19 -12.70 7.97
N SER A 159 -7.84 -13.99 7.97
CA SER A 159 -7.04 -14.62 6.91
C SER A 159 -7.35 -16.12 6.79
N LEU A 160 -7.12 -16.68 5.60
CA LEU A 160 -7.28 -18.12 5.31
C LEU A 160 -6.09 -18.96 5.81
N ALA A 161 -4.94 -18.32 6.03
CA ALA A 161 -3.71 -18.94 6.50
C ALA A 161 -2.78 -17.84 7.06
N SER A 162 -1.72 -18.22 7.77
CA SER A 162 -0.70 -17.28 8.29
C SER A 162 -0.29 -16.27 7.21
N PRO A 163 -0.51 -14.95 7.43
CA PRO A 163 -0.24 -13.94 6.42
C PRO A 163 1.24 -13.88 6.01
N VAL A 164 1.46 -13.58 4.73
CA VAL A 164 2.79 -13.37 4.14
C VAL A 164 2.73 -12.10 3.30
N LEU A 165 3.49 -11.10 3.70
CA LEU A 165 3.50 -9.79 3.05
C LEU A 165 4.90 -9.50 2.53
N SER A 166 4.98 -9.06 1.27
CA SER A 166 6.24 -8.63 0.65
C SER A 166 6.55 -7.17 0.94
N GLY A 167 5.52 -6.33 1.09
CA GLY A 167 5.76 -4.90 1.24
C GLY A 167 4.66 -4.12 1.94
N VAL A 168 5.10 -3.05 2.59
CA VAL A 168 4.31 -1.94 3.09
C VAL A 168 4.99 -0.65 2.63
N GLY A 169 4.24 0.20 1.94
CA GLY A 169 4.69 1.54 1.56
C GLY A 169 3.78 2.60 2.14
N ILE A 170 4.36 3.72 2.59
CA ILE A 170 3.62 4.85 3.14
C ILE A 170 4.00 6.10 2.35
N TYR A 171 3.00 6.78 1.79
CA TYR A 171 3.22 7.89 0.89
C TYR A 171 2.35 9.09 1.26
N GLN A 172 2.83 10.26 0.87
CA GLN A 172 2.12 11.52 0.95
C GLN A 172 1.88 12.01 -0.48
N SER A 173 0.63 12.30 -0.86
CA SER A 173 0.42 13.07 -2.07
C SER A 173 0.77 14.54 -1.88
N ASN A 174 1.28 15.11 -2.96
CA ASN A 174 1.25 16.54 -3.12
C ASN A 174 -0.23 16.93 -3.32
N GLU A 175 -0.80 17.67 -2.36
CA GLU A 175 -2.11 18.29 -2.56
C GLU A 175 -2.03 19.12 -3.84
N ILE A 176 -2.87 18.80 -4.82
CA ILE A 176 -3.13 19.68 -5.95
C ILE A 176 -4.27 20.57 -5.49
N GLN A 177 -3.99 21.86 -5.32
CA GLN A 177 -5.02 22.90 -5.16
C GLN A 177 -6.02 22.87 -6.32
#